data_AF-A0A2C9CFI2-F1
#
_entry.id   AF-A0A2C9CFI2-F1
#
_cell.length_a   1.000
_cell.length_b   1.000
_cell.length_c   1.000
_cell.angle_alpha   90.00
_cell.angle_beta   90.00
_cell.angle_gamma   90.00
#
_symmetry.space_group_name_H-M   'P 1'
#
loop_
_entity.id
_entity.type
_entity.pdbx_description
1 polymer ?
#
loop_
_entity_poly.entity_id
_entity_poly.type
_entity_poly.pdbx_seq_one_letter_code
_entity_poly.pdbx_strand_id
1 'polypeptide(L)'
;MTRLEAWFHTVNAYKVRYEELYSNPVETLKGIEEDRISEIVAKNSFSKKAGQIPGEEAKDSPARKGIVGDWKNYFDAECVSTFKAAYNGRWNKLLIELGYENSKNLQNNKITE
;
A
#
# COMPACT_ATOMS: atom_id res chain seq x y z
N MET A 1 -16.61 -9.29 9.04
CA MET A 1 -16.11 -8.24 8.13
C MET A 1 -15.31 -7.25 8.95
N THR A 2 -14.06 -6.99 8.58
CA THR A 2 -13.23 -6.00 9.28
C THR A 2 -13.67 -4.58 8.89
N ARG A 3 -13.32 -3.57 9.70
CA ARG A 3 -13.54 -2.16 9.32
C ARG A 3 -12.89 -1.83 7.98
N LEU A 4 -11.73 -2.41 7.68
CA LEU A 4 -11.00 -2.19 6.42
C LEU A 4 -11.80 -2.65 5.21
N GLU A 5 -12.29 -3.90 5.23
CA GLU A 5 -13.12 -4.44 4.14
C GLU A 5 -14.36 -3.56 3.92
N ALA A 6 -15.06 -3.18 4.99
CA ALA A 6 -16.24 -2.32 4.90
C ALA A 6 -15.94 -0.98 4.20
N TRP A 7 -14.82 -0.32 4.53
CA TRP A 7 -14.41 0.93 3.89
C TRP A 7 -14.12 0.78 2.40
N PHE A 8 -13.50 -0.33 1.98
CA PHE A 8 -13.21 -0.59 0.58
C PHE A 8 -14.47 -0.82 -0.26
N HIS A 9 -15.56 -1.29 0.34
CA HIS A 9 -16.84 -1.46 -0.36
C HIS A 9 -17.73 -0.22 -0.35
N THR A 10 -17.37 0.82 0.38
CA THR A 10 -18.12 2.08 0.37
C THR A 10 -18.14 2.67 -1.03
N VAL A 11 -19.36 2.96 -1.52
CA VAL A 11 -19.59 3.51 -2.86
C VAL A 11 -19.34 5.03 -2.92
N ASN A 12 -19.57 5.74 -1.82
CA ASN A 12 -19.40 7.19 -1.71
C ASN A 12 -18.06 7.55 -1.05
N ALA A 13 -16.98 6.92 -1.50
CA ALA A 13 -15.63 7.19 -1.01
C ALA A 13 -14.64 7.24 -2.17
N TYR A 14 -13.82 8.29 -2.21
CA TYR A 14 -12.69 8.37 -3.13
C TYR A 14 -11.55 7.49 -2.59
N LYS A 15 -11.17 6.47 -3.35
CA LYS A 15 -10.20 5.44 -2.93
C LYS A 15 -8.86 5.76 -3.55
N VAL A 16 -7.84 5.89 -2.71
CA VAL A 16 -6.46 6.17 -3.11
C VAL A 16 -5.57 5.08 -2.57
N ARG A 17 -4.73 4.49 -3.43
CA ARG A 17 -3.65 3.61 -2.98
C ARG A 17 -2.41 4.42 -2.68
N TYR A 18 -1.71 4.04 -1.62
CA TYR A 18 -0.47 4.72 -1.24
C TYR A 18 0.57 4.61 -2.36
N GLU A 19 0.63 3.48 -3.05
CA GLU A 19 1.57 3.24 -4.14
C GLU A 19 1.32 4.14 -5.34
N GLU A 20 0.06 4.40 -5.69
CA GLU A 20 -0.31 5.33 -6.76
C GLU A 20 -0.03 6.76 -6.36
N LEU A 21 -0.38 7.13 -5.12
CA LEU A 21 -0.05 8.44 -4.56
C LEU A 21 1.45 8.68 -4.52
N TYR A 22 2.25 7.64 -4.27
CA TYR A 22 3.70 7.72 -4.28
C TYR A 22 4.26 7.89 -5.70
N SER A 23 3.77 7.10 -6.66
CA SER A 23 4.30 7.09 -8.04
C SER A 23 3.80 8.24 -8.91
N ASN A 24 2.55 8.65 -8.76
CA ASN A 24 1.94 9.73 -9.53
C ASN A 24 0.93 10.53 -8.69
N PRO A 25 1.40 11.33 -7.71
CA PRO A 25 0.55 12.02 -6.75
C PRO A 25 -0.43 13.02 -7.38
N VAL A 26 -0.01 13.73 -8.42
CA VAL A 26 -0.83 14.74 -9.10
C VAL A 26 -2.03 14.08 -9.78
N GLU A 27 -1.78 13.03 -10.58
CA GLU A 27 -2.87 12.34 -11.28
C GLU A 27 -3.80 11.63 -10.29
N THR A 28 -3.24 10.99 -9.27
CA THR A 28 -4.02 10.25 -8.25
C THR A 28 -5.01 11.14 -7.50
N LEU A 29 -4.63 12.41 -7.26
CA LEU A 29 -5.41 13.35 -6.46
C LEU A 29 -6.22 14.34 -7.31
N LYS A 30 -6.09 14.29 -8.64
CA LYS A 30 -6.79 15.21 -9.55
C LYS A 30 -8.31 15.16 -9.40
N GLY A 31 -8.87 13.99 -9.09
CA GLY A 31 -10.31 13.82 -8.82
C GLY A 31 -10.79 14.43 -7.49
N ILE A 32 -9.88 14.92 -6.65
CA ILE A 32 -10.19 15.60 -5.38
C ILE A 32 -10.00 17.11 -5.52
N GLU A 33 -8.94 17.53 -6.20
CA GLU A 33 -8.53 18.94 -6.37
C GLU A 33 -7.80 19.08 -7.70
N GLU A 34 -8.20 20.05 -8.53
CA GLU A 34 -7.60 20.25 -9.87
C GLU A 34 -6.69 21.47 -9.92
N ASP A 35 -7.12 22.60 -9.35
CA ASP A 35 -6.50 23.89 -9.60
C ASP A 35 -5.14 24.02 -8.92
N ARG A 36 -5.04 23.48 -7.70
CA ARG A 36 -3.87 23.69 -6.82
C ARG A 36 -3.08 22.44 -6.54
N ILE A 37 -3.38 21.36 -7.25
CA ILE A 37 -2.87 20.04 -6.87
C ILE A 37 -1.34 19.95 -6.93
N SER A 38 -0.72 20.56 -7.93
CA SER A 38 0.74 20.60 -8.07
C SER A 38 1.42 21.29 -6.87
N GLU A 39 0.84 22.40 -6.39
CA GLU A 39 1.34 23.11 -5.20
C GLU A 39 1.18 22.27 -3.94
N ILE A 40 0.02 21.64 -3.78
CA ILE A 40 -0.32 20.79 -2.63
C ILE A 40 0.63 19.60 -2.57
N VAL A 41 0.84 18.91 -3.69
CA VAL A 41 1.76 17.77 -3.80
C VAL A 41 3.19 18.21 -3.47
N ALA A 42 3.66 19.32 -4.05
CA ALA A 42 5.00 19.81 -3.77
C ALA A 42 5.21 20.12 -2.28
N LYS A 43 4.25 20.80 -1.65
CA LYS A 43 4.28 21.17 -0.22
C LYS A 43 4.18 19.97 0.73
N ASN A 44 3.53 18.90 0.31
CA ASN A 44 3.29 17.71 1.14
C ASN A 44 4.17 16.50 0.75
N SER A 45 5.15 16.69 -0.13
CA SER A 45 6.14 15.66 -0.43
C SER A 45 6.88 15.20 0.83
N PHE A 46 7.29 13.92 0.86
CA PHE A 46 8.00 13.34 2.00
C PHE A 46 9.22 14.20 2.39
N SER A 47 10.03 14.62 1.42
CA SER A 47 11.20 15.45 1.71
C SER A 47 10.88 16.80 2.33
N LYS A 48 9.75 17.42 1.99
CA LYS A 48 9.34 18.68 2.62
C LYS A 48 8.78 18.48 4.03
N LYS A 49 8.12 17.36 4.29
CA LYS A 49 7.50 17.06 5.59
C LYS A 49 8.48 16.46 6.59
N ALA A 50 9.31 15.54 6.15
CA ALA A 50 10.30 14.84 6.97
C ALA A 50 11.65 15.56 7.02
N GLY A 51 11.91 16.49 6.08
CA GLY A 51 13.23 17.11 5.93
C GLY A 51 14.32 16.14 5.45
N GLN A 52 13.92 15.01 4.85
CA GLN A 52 14.81 13.87 4.55
C GLN A 52 14.58 13.35 3.12
N ILE A 53 15.58 12.67 2.58
CA ILE A 53 15.45 12.01 1.29
C ILE A 53 14.74 10.66 1.51
N PRO A 54 13.71 10.30 0.70
CA PRO A 54 13.08 8.99 0.81
C PRO A 54 14.11 7.86 0.71
N GLY A 55 14.01 6.90 1.61
CA GLY A 55 14.91 5.75 1.71
C GLY A 55 16.01 5.90 2.77
N GLU A 56 16.34 7.12 3.18
CA GLU A 56 17.26 7.38 4.29
C GLU A 56 16.50 7.34 5.61
N GLU A 57 16.96 6.51 6.55
CA GLU A 57 16.32 6.36 7.86
C GLU A 57 16.99 7.25 8.91
N ALA A 58 16.24 8.22 9.41
CA ALA A 58 16.62 8.96 10.62
C ALA A 58 15.96 8.32 11.85
N LYS A 59 16.77 7.76 12.75
CA LYS A 59 16.32 7.01 13.94
C LYS A 59 15.39 7.79 14.87
N ASP A 60 15.54 9.12 14.90
CA ASP A 60 14.79 10.01 15.80
C ASP A 60 13.60 10.70 15.08
N SER A 61 13.29 10.31 13.85
CA SER A 61 12.20 10.89 13.06
C SER A 61 10.94 10.02 13.12
N PRO A 62 9.75 10.61 13.33
CA PRO A 62 8.48 9.88 13.18
C PRO A 62 8.22 9.44 11.73
N ALA A 63 8.88 10.10 10.76
CA ALA A 63 8.85 9.72 9.36
C ALA A 63 10.09 8.87 9.02
N ARG A 64 9.89 7.56 8.85
CA ARG A 64 10.99 6.58 8.83
C ARG A 64 11.77 6.50 7.51
N LYS A 65 11.10 6.14 6.39
CA LYS A 65 11.76 6.01 5.08
C LYS A 65 10.95 6.58 3.92
N GLY A 66 9.62 6.62 4.01
CA GLY A 66 8.78 7.18 2.94
C GLY A 66 8.92 6.47 1.59
N ILE A 67 9.10 5.14 1.58
CA ILE A 67 9.22 4.34 0.37
C ILE A 67 8.19 3.21 0.32
N VAL A 68 7.86 2.79 -0.90
CA VAL A 68 7.00 1.63 -1.17
C VAL A 68 7.84 0.36 -1.14
N GLY A 69 7.32 -0.69 -0.50
CA GLY A 69 7.91 -2.03 -0.60
C GLY A 69 9.05 -2.34 0.37
N ASP A 70 9.32 -1.47 1.36
CA ASP A 70 10.39 -1.72 2.36
C ASP A 70 10.19 -3.03 3.13
N TRP A 71 8.96 -3.54 3.23
CA TRP A 71 8.64 -4.84 3.81
C TRP A 71 9.43 -6.00 3.18
N LYS A 72 9.81 -5.89 1.90
CA LYS A 72 10.60 -6.91 1.19
C LYS A 72 12.00 -7.13 1.79
N ASN A 73 12.51 -6.15 2.54
CA ASN A 73 13.80 -6.26 3.21
C ASN A 73 13.73 -7.04 4.52
N TYR A 74 12.53 -7.38 5.01
CA TYR A 74 12.32 -7.96 6.35
C TYR A 74 11.58 -9.30 6.31
N PHE A 75 10.73 -9.54 5.31
CA PHE A 75 9.95 -10.78 5.22
C PHE A 75 10.55 -11.72 4.19
N ASP A 76 10.83 -12.95 4.64
CA ASP A 76 11.24 -14.05 3.77
C ASP A 76 10.03 -14.78 3.17
N ALA A 77 10.31 -15.83 2.38
CA ALA A 77 9.29 -16.61 1.70
C ALA A 77 8.34 -17.33 2.69
N GLU A 78 8.85 -17.78 3.84
CA GLU A 78 8.05 -18.45 4.87
C GLU A 78 7.06 -17.47 5.51
N CYS A 79 7.52 -16.26 5.84
CA CYS A 79 6.66 -15.18 6.34
C CYS A 79 5.53 -14.86 5.35
N VAL A 80 5.86 -14.72 4.06
CA VAL A 80 4.86 -14.44 3.01
C VAL A 80 3.86 -15.58 2.88
N SER A 81 4.32 -16.83 2.88
CA SER A 81 3.45 -18.01 2.81
C SER A 81 2.50 -18.08 4.01
N THR A 82 3.04 -17.88 5.21
CA THR A 82 2.28 -17.85 6.47
C THR A 82 1.21 -16.76 6.44
N PHE A 83 1.57 -15.55 6.02
CA PHE A 83 0.62 -14.45 5.87
C PHE A 83 -0.51 -14.79 4.89
N LYS A 84 -0.17 -15.37 3.73
CA LYS A 84 -1.16 -15.76 2.71
C LYS A 84 -2.08 -16.88 3.17
N ALA A 85 -1.58 -17.83 3.97
CA ALA A 85 -2.37 -18.94 4.51
C ALA A 85 -3.21 -18.55 5.74
N ALA A 86 -2.80 -17.52 6.47
CA ALA A 86 -3.46 -17.10 7.70
C ALA A 86 -4.95 -16.79 7.49
N TYR A 87 -5.74 -17.04 8.55
CA TYR A 87 -7.20 -16.89 8.53
C TYR A 87 -7.86 -17.63 7.35
N ASN A 88 -7.42 -18.87 7.11
CA ASN A 88 -7.94 -19.72 6.03
C ASN A 88 -7.85 -19.04 4.66
N GLY A 89 -6.73 -18.37 4.39
CA GLY A 89 -6.47 -17.68 3.12
C GLY A 89 -7.21 -16.36 2.96
N ARG A 90 -7.86 -15.82 4.00
CA ARG A 90 -8.63 -14.56 3.91
C ARG A 90 -7.78 -13.39 3.43
N TRP A 91 -6.54 -13.26 3.92
CA TRP A 91 -5.67 -12.16 3.50
C TRP A 91 -5.28 -12.26 2.04
N ASN A 92 -5.00 -13.46 1.54
CA ASN A 92 -4.72 -13.66 0.13
C ASN A 92 -5.92 -13.30 -0.76
N LYS A 93 -7.15 -13.65 -0.34
CA LYS A 93 -8.38 -13.24 -1.04
C LYS A 93 -8.53 -11.72 -1.07
N LEU A 94 -8.28 -11.06 0.06
CA LEU A 94 -8.35 -9.60 0.15
C LEU A 94 -7.29 -8.93 -0.73
N LEU A 95 -6.06 -9.46 -0.81
CA LEU A 95 -5.03 -8.93 -1.72
C LEU A 95 -5.46 -8.98 -3.18
N ILE A 96 -6.11 -10.07 -3.61
CA ILE A 96 -6.63 -10.21 -4.97
C ILE A 96 -7.76 -9.22 -5.22
N GLU A 97 -8.70 -9.11 -4.28
CA GLU A 97 -9.84 -8.18 -4.36
C GLU A 97 -9.40 -6.71 -4.45
N LEU A 98 -8.35 -6.34 -3.71
CA LEU A 98 -7.76 -5.00 -3.73
C LEU A 98 -6.80 -4.77 -4.90
N GLY A 99 -6.58 -5.78 -5.76
CA GLY A 99 -5.70 -5.69 -6.94
C GLY A 99 -4.21 -5.64 -6.63
N TYR A 100 -3.79 -6.08 -5.43
CA TYR A 100 -2.38 -6.25 -5.06
C TYR A 100 -1.82 -7.60 -5.55
N GLU A 101 -2.67 -8.60 -5.77
CA GLU A 101 -2.31 -9.89 -6.35
C GLU A 101 -3.26 -10.33 -7.47
N ASN A 102 -2.78 -11.25 -8.30
CA ASN A 102 -3.58 -11.84 -9.37
C ASN A 102 -4.08 -13.24 -8.98
N SER A 103 -5.29 -13.60 -9.38
CA SER A 103 -5.88 -14.93 -9.17
C SER A 103 -5.08 -16.08 -9.79
N LYS A 104 -4.18 -15.79 -10.74
CA LYS A 104 -3.26 -16.79 -11.32
C LYS A 104 -2.19 -17.29 -10.34
N ASN A 105 -1.92 -16.57 -9.25
CA ASN A 105 -0.98 -16.98 -8.20
C ASN A 105 -1.59 -18.00 -7.20
N LEU A 106 -2.85 -18.41 -7.38
CA LEU A 106 -3.56 -19.29 -6.45
C LEU A 106 -3.13 -20.77 -6.51
N GLN A 107 -2.37 -21.21 -7.52
CA GLN A 107 -2.19 -22.65 -7.77
C GLN A 107 -1.01 -23.33 -7.07
N ASN A 108 -0.14 -22.62 -6.35
CA ASN A 108 1.07 -23.23 -5.79
C ASN A 108 0.99 -23.67 -4.32
N ASN A 109 -0.17 -23.56 -3.68
CA ASN A 109 -0.37 -24.09 -2.32
C ASN A 109 -1.41 -25.23 -2.33
N LYS A 110 -1.24 -26.21 -3.21
CA LYS A 110 -1.79 -27.55 -2.96
C LYS A 110 -0.92 -28.18 -1.89
N ILE A 111 -1.46 -28.24 -0.68
CA ILE A 111 -1.03 -29.15 0.37
C ILE A 111 -1.10 -30.55 -0.26
N THR A 112 0.04 -31.14 -0.61
CA THR A 112 0.14 -32.58 -0.82
C THR A 112 0.01 -33.25 0.54
N GLU A 113 -0.90 -34.22 0.58
CA GLU A 113 -1.27 -35.10 1.70
C GLU A 113 -0.08 -35.71 2.44
#